data_AF-A0A0N9P919-F1
#
_entry.id   AF-A0A0N9P919-F1
#
_cell.length_a   1.000
_cell.length_b   1.000
_cell.length_c   1.000
_cell.angle_alpha   90.00
_cell.angle_beta   90.00
_cell.angle_gamma   90.00
#
_symmetry.space_group_name_H-M   'P 1'
#
loop_
_entity.id
_entity.type
_entity.pdbx_description
1 polymer ?
#
loop_
_entity_poly.entity_id
_entity_poly.type
_entity_poly.pdbx_seq_one_letter_code
_entity_poly.pdbx_strand_id
1 'polypeptide(L)'
;PWVLISFYGPHRYAFHSSSWLVAGKADPATPGRVHYHPDSPAKGAQWMKQIVSFDKLKLTNNLLDDNGHVSTKLELNECSRGPI
;
A
#
# COMPACT_ATOMS: atom_id res chain seq x y z
N PRO A 1 -1.21 -18.51 -2.49
CA PRO A 1 -0.46 -17.42 -3.15
C PRO A 1 -0.56 -16.19 -2.25
N TRP A 2 0.57 -15.52 -2.04
CA TRP A 2 0.68 -14.39 -1.15
C TRP A 2 1.10 -13.16 -1.96
N VAL A 3 0.62 -11.98 -1.58
CA VAL A 3 1.04 -10.71 -2.19
C VAL A 3 1.65 -9.80 -1.13
N LEU A 4 2.76 -9.16 -1.47
CA LEU A 4 3.44 -8.17 -0.65
C LEU A 4 3.52 -6.88 -1.45
N ILE A 5 3.02 -5.79 -0.88
CA ILE A 5 3.13 -4.45 -1.47
C ILE A 5 4.32 -3.75 -0.82
N SER A 6 5.28 -3.32 -1.64
CA SER A 6 6.48 -2.60 -1.21
C SER A 6 6.57 -1.27 -1.95
N PHE A 7 6.72 -0.18 -1.21
CA PHE A 7 6.98 1.14 -1.79
C PHE A 7 8.48 1.30 -2.04
N TYR A 8 8.86 1.32 -3.31
CA TYR A 8 10.23 1.58 -3.72
C TYR A 8 10.40 3.06 -4.05
N GLY A 9 10.99 3.82 -3.13
CA GLY A 9 11.35 5.21 -3.40
C GLY A 9 11.79 5.95 -2.14
N PRO A 10 12.89 6.72 -2.19
CA PRO A 10 13.34 7.50 -1.05
C PRO A 10 12.58 8.84 -0.92
N HIS A 11 11.50 9.07 -1.69
CA HIS A 11 10.84 10.37 -1.80
C HIS A 11 9.39 10.34 -1.33
N ARG A 12 8.98 11.39 -0.61
CA ARG A 12 7.56 11.72 -0.40
C ARG A 12 7.08 12.60 -1.54
N TYR A 13 5.84 12.40 -1.95
CA TYR A 13 5.19 13.20 -2.98
C TYR A 13 4.05 14.01 -2.37
N ALA A 14 3.93 15.27 -2.75
CA ALA A 14 2.78 16.11 -2.48
C ALA A 14 2.10 16.47 -3.80
N PHE A 15 0.76 16.48 -3.81
CA PHE A 15 0.00 16.88 -4.99
C PHE A 15 -0.44 18.34 -4.82
N HIS A 16 0.01 19.21 -5.72
CA HIS A 16 -0.32 20.62 -5.70
C HIS A 16 -0.49 21.15 -7.13
N SER A 17 -1.54 21.94 -7.36
CA SER A 17 -1.82 22.58 -8.66
C SER A 17 -1.74 21.60 -9.83
N SER A 18 -2.47 20.48 -9.73
CA SER A 18 -2.51 19.40 -10.74
C SER A 18 -1.16 18.70 -11.04
N SER A 19 -0.15 18.89 -10.18
CA SER A 19 1.19 18.33 -10.36
C SER A 19 1.68 17.61 -9.10
N TRP A 20 2.51 16.57 -9.28
CA TRP A 20 3.19 15.87 -8.20
C TRP A 20 4.57 16.49 -7.94
N LEU A 21 4.82 16.91 -6.70
CA LEU A 21 6.06 17.51 -6.26
C LEU A 21 6.76 16.60 -5.25
N VAL A 22 8.09 16.57 -5.27
CA VAL A 22 8.87 15.87 -4.24
C VAL A 22 8.86 16.73 -2.98
N ALA A 23 8.20 16.24 -1.93
CA ALA A 23 8.03 16.93 -0.65
C ALA A 23 9.10 16.58 0.40
N GLY A 24 10.06 15.70 0.06
CA GLY A 24 11.18 15.34 0.93
C GLY A 24 11.49 13.85 0.92
N LYS A 25 12.15 13.36 1.98
CA LYS A 25 12.56 11.96 2.11
C LYS A 25 11.40 11.09 2.59
N ALA A 26 11.15 9.96 1.93
CA ALA A 26 10.16 8.96 2.33
C ALA A 26 10.32 8.57 3.81
N ASP A 27 9.19 8.39 4.51
CA ASP A 27 9.22 7.71 5.80
C ASP A 27 9.84 6.31 5.66
N PRO A 28 10.44 5.77 6.74
CA PRO A 28 10.84 4.37 6.75
C PRO A 28 9.67 3.49 6.28
N ALA A 29 9.95 2.58 5.36
CA ALA A 29 8.93 1.66 4.87
C ALA A 29 8.29 0.95 6.07
N THR A 30 6.95 0.96 6.12
CA THR A 30 6.23 0.16 7.08
C THR A 30 6.61 -1.31 6.87
N PRO A 31 6.78 -2.10 7.95
CA PRO A 31 7.11 -3.52 7.82
C PRO A 31 6.06 -4.17 6.90
N GLY A 32 6.54 -4.69 5.76
CA GLY A 32 5.67 -5.12 4.68
C GLY A 32 4.73 -6.23 5.15
N ARG A 33 3.43 -5.94 5.17
CA ARG A 33 2.41 -6.93 5.57
C ARG A 33 2.05 -7.79 4.38
N VAL A 34 2.29 -9.09 4.51
CA VAL A 34 1.96 -10.09 3.48
C VAL A 34 0.46 -10.40 3.55
N HIS A 35 -0.22 -10.36 2.41
CA HIS A 35 -1.64 -10.69 2.28
C HIS A 35 -1.86 -12.11 1.80
N TYR A 36 -2.73 -12.79 2.53
CA TYR A 36 -2.94 -14.22 2.39
C TYR A 36 -4.20 -14.53 1.56
N HIS A 37 -4.08 -15.15 0.37
CA HIS A 37 -5.27 -15.51 -0.42
C HIS A 37 -6.11 -16.58 0.32
N PRO A 38 -7.45 -16.43 0.43
CA PRO A 38 -8.30 -17.31 1.22
C PRO A 38 -8.29 -18.78 0.75
N ASP A 39 -8.14 -19.02 -0.55
CA ASP A 39 -8.05 -20.37 -1.10
C ASP A 39 -6.68 -21.05 -0.82
N SER A 40 -5.81 -20.44 -0.01
CA SER A 40 -4.51 -21.00 0.37
C SER A 40 -4.64 -21.82 1.66
N PRO A 41 -4.01 -23.00 1.77
CA PRO A 41 -3.13 -23.64 0.80
C PRO A 41 -3.89 -24.48 -0.26
N ALA A 42 -3.60 -24.24 -1.54
CA ALA A 42 -4.06 -25.09 -2.65
C ALA A 42 -2.90 -25.48 -3.58
N LYS A 43 -3.09 -26.56 -4.36
CA LYS A 43 -2.06 -27.10 -5.26
C LYS A 43 -1.83 -26.16 -6.46
N GLY A 44 -0.61 -26.13 -7.00
CA GLY A 44 -0.25 -25.36 -8.21
C GLY A 44 -1.25 -25.49 -9.37
N ALA A 45 -1.74 -26.72 -9.59
CA ALA A 45 -2.74 -27.01 -10.62
C ALA A 45 -4.11 -26.37 -10.38
N GLN A 46 -4.50 -26.05 -9.14
CA GLN A 46 -5.73 -25.31 -8.85
C GLN A 46 -5.57 -23.82 -9.15
N TRP A 47 -4.40 -23.25 -8.87
CA TRP A 47 -4.10 -21.85 -9.18
C TRP A 47 -4.03 -21.56 -10.67
N MET A 48 -3.58 -22.53 -11.47
CA MET A 48 -3.48 -22.39 -12.93
C MET A 48 -4.82 -22.64 -13.66
N LYS A 49 -5.87 -23.09 -12.96
CA LYS A 49 -7.20 -23.33 -13.57
C LYS A 49 -8.01 -22.05 -13.77
N GLN A 50 -7.72 -21.00 -13.02
CA GLN A 50 -8.48 -19.75 -13.05
C GLN A 50 -7.58 -18.57 -12.69
N ILE A 51 -7.98 -17.36 -13.11
CA ILE A 51 -7.28 -16.13 -12.74
C ILE A 51 -7.35 -15.96 -11.22
N VAL A 52 -6.20 -15.78 -10.58
CA VAL A 52 -6.11 -15.46 -9.15
C VAL A 52 -6.28 -13.95 -8.99
N SER A 53 -7.41 -13.53 -8.42
CA SER A 53 -7.71 -12.12 -8.20
C SER A 53 -7.39 -11.66 -6.77
N PHE A 54 -6.97 -10.41 -6.63
CA PHE A 54 -6.70 -9.75 -5.35
C PHE A 54 -7.64 -8.57 -5.07
N ASP A 55 -8.85 -8.57 -5.66
CA ASP A 55 -9.84 -7.48 -5.53
C ASP A 55 -10.26 -7.17 -4.08
N LYS A 56 -10.07 -8.13 -3.17
CA LYS A 56 -10.38 -7.99 -1.73
C LYS A 56 -9.26 -7.33 -0.94
N LEU A 57 -8.12 -7.02 -1.56
CA LEU A 57 -7.00 -6.38 -0.88
C LEU A 57 -7.35 -4.92 -0.57
N LYS A 58 -7.27 -4.57 0.70
CA LYS A 58 -7.49 -3.20 1.18
C LYS A 58 -6.17 -2.61 1.66
N LEU A 59 -5.94 -1.37 1.26
CA LEU A 59 -4.87 -0.52 1.75
C LEU A 59 -5.44 0.37 2.87
N THR A 60 -4.68 0.56 3.94
CA THR A 60 -5.08 1.41 5.06
C THR A 60 -3.95 2.36 5.45
N ASN A 61 -4.27 3.61 5.77
CA ASN A 61 -3.29 4.54 6.36
C ASN A 61 -3.13 4.36 7.87
N ASN A 62 -3.88 3.41 8.47
CA ASN A 62 -3.70 3.08 9.88
C ASN A 62 -2.54 2.11 10.06
N LEU A 63 -1.47 2.58 10.71
CA LEU A 63 -0.29 1.76 11.04
C LEU A 63 -0.56 0.72 12.12
N LEU A 64 -1.66 0.85 12.85
CA LEU A 64 -2.08 -0.05 13.93
C LEU A 64 -3.34 -0.84 13.53
N ASP A 65 -3.50 -1.16 12.24
CA ASP A 65 -4.65 -1.93 11.76
C ASP A 65 -4.56 -3.42 12.14
N ASP A 66 -5.43 -3.84 13.06
CA ASP A 66 -5.56 -5.23 13.48
C ASP A 66 -6.33 -6.10 12.47
N ASN A 67 -7.01 -5.48 11.49
CA ASN A 67 -7.92 -6.15 10.56
C ASN A 67 -7.22 -6.90 9.41
N GLY A 68 -5.90 -6.98 9.41
CA GLY A 68 -5.15 -7.69 8.38
C GLY A 68 -4.80 -6.84 7.16
N HIS A 69 -5.25 -5.58 7.03
CA HIS A 69 -5.03 -4.76 5.84
C HIS A 69 -3.56 -4.36 5.64
N VAL A 70 -3.16 -4.05 4.40
CA VAL A 70 -1.81 -3.53 4.12
C VAL A 70 -1.75 -2.09 4.62
N SER A 71 -0.96 -1.85 5.67
CA SER A 71 -0.73 -0.50 6.18
C SER A 71 0.24 0.28 5.29
N THR A 72 -0.25 1.33 4.65
CA THR A 72 0.48 2.21 3.73
C THR A 72 0.40 3.65 4.24
N LYS A 73 1.54 4.31 4.45
CA LYS A 73 1.52 5.71 4.86
C LYS A 73 1.27 6.60 3.63
N LEU A 74 0.00 6.95 3.40
CA LEU A 74 -0.44 7.90 2.38
C LEU A 74 -1.08 9.09 3.11
N GLU A 75 -0.25 10.02 3.54
CA GLU A 75 -0.72 11.24 4.19
C GLU A 75 -1.22 12.21 3.13
N LEU A 76 -2.53 12.21 2.87
CA LEU A 76 -3.20 13.20 2.02
C LEU A 76 -3.33 14.51 2.79
N ASN A 77 -2.22 15.18 3.00
CA ASN A 77 -2.27 16.57 3.40
C ASN A 77 -2.66 17.36 2.16
N GLU A 78 -3.89 17.85 2.13
CA GLU A 78 -4.15 19.06 1.36
C GLU A 78 -3.10 20.07 1.83
N CYS A 79 -2.23 20.50 0.91
CA CYS A 79 -1.23 21.53 1.17
C CYS A 79 -1.96 22.84 1.52
N SER A 80 -2.48 22.89 2.73
CA SER A 80 -3.13 24.02 3.34
C SER A 80 -1.99 24.91 3.78
N ARG A 81 -1.61 25.83 2.89
CA ARG A 81 -0.91 27.09 3.12
C ARG A 81 -0.03 27.09 4.38
N GLY A 82 1.28 27.06 4.19
CA GLY A 82 2.21 27.47 5.24
C GLY A 82 1.83 28.87 5.78
N PRO A 83 2.07 29.15 7.07
CA PRO A 83 1.87 30.49 7.60
C PRO A 83 2.87 31.46 6.95
N ILE A 84 2.36 32.65 6.70
CA ILE A 84 3.02 33.89 6.23
C ILE A 84 4.34 34.15 6.96
#